data_AF-A0AA43C0W7-F1
#
_entry.id   AF-A0AA43C0W7-F1
#
_cell.length_a   1.000
_cell.length_b   1.000
_cell.length_c   1.000
_cell.angle_alpha   90.00
_cell.angle_beta   90.00
_cell.angle_gamma   90.00
#
_symmetry.space_group_name_H-M   'P 1'
#
loop_
_entity.id
_entity.type
_entity.pdbx_description
1 polymer ?
#
loop_
_entity_poly.entity_id
_entity_poly.type
_entity_poly.pdbx_seq_one_letter_code
_entity_poly.pdbx_strand_id
1 'polypeptide(L)'
;GNGGLGGDNVNADAQDGSGTNNANFLTTPDGNPSSRMQMFIWTNPFGQLVTVNAPPPIVDSYIANPSNNGGTGNGLTADLAIVDDGVPPTTDSCEPAVNDLTGKIALIVWNEGACNSSVFVLNAANAGAVAAIIVDNTDEPFTNFGGSPAIPSVAVGLPDGQLFIDTIEGGDTVNATLEDNPAGQINRDSDLDNGVIAHEYGHGISNRLTGGPANVGCLNHAEQAGEGWSDWWALSLFPVASDTETTIRGIGNYVTFRPIDGVGIRNFPYTTDLLVNPQTYADIGTTNVPHGVGEIWAAMLWEMYWNLVHRYGFDEDLYTGTGGNNVAIQLVIDGMKLQPCTPTFVDARDAILAADVANNAGANECEIWNAFAKRGLGFSATAGGTGVGDETEAFDLPPGVPSVCTAIFSDGFESGDTSAWSATIP
;
A
#
# COMPACT_ATOMS: atom_id res chain seq x y z
N GLY A 1 2.30 24.79 29.56
CA GLY A 1 1.21 25.35 30.40
C GLY A 1 -0.03 24.46 30.44
N ASN A 2 -0.20 23.51 29.50
CA ASN A 2 -1.35 22.62 29.41
C ASN A 2 -1.00 21.16 29.76
N GLY A 3 0.07 20.93 30.54
CA GLY A 3 0.71 19.61 30.68
C GLY A 3 1.84 19.38 29.67
N GLY A 4 2.47 18.20 29.74
CA GLY A 4 3.61 17.80 28.89
C GLY A 4 4.91 18.56 29.13
N LEU A 5 5.94 18.22 28.35
CA LEU A 5 7.22 18.91 28.27
C LEU A 5 7.35 19.58 26.91
N GLY A 6 7.38 20.92 26.87
CA GLY A 6 7.54 21.66 25.61
C GLY A 6 9.00 21.80 25.15
N GLY A 7 9.20 22.51 24.04
CA GLY A 7 10.54 22.71 23.44
C GLY A 7 10.93 21.59 22.49
N ASP A 8 9.94 20.95 21.88
CA ASP A 8 10.03 19.70 21.14
C ASP A 8 9.25 19.76 19.83
N ASN A 9 9.23 20.95 19.19
CA ASN A 9 8.72 21.09 17.85
C ASN A 9 9.43 20.13 16.89
N VAL A 10 8.74 19.70 15.85
CA VAL A 10 9.36 18.94 14.76
C VAL A 10 10.28 19.87 13.98
N ASN A 11 11.53 19.44 13.77
CA ASN A 11 12.39 20.03 12.76
C ASN A 11 12.04 19.37 11.43
N ALA A 12 11.37 20.09 10.54
CA ALA A 12 10.94 19.59 9.24
C ALA A 12 11.92 20.06 8.16
N ASP A 13 12.76 19.14 7.69
CA ASP A 13 13.78 19.40 6.68
C ASP A 13 13.23 19.02 5.30
N ALA A 14 13.08 20.02 4.44
CA ALA A 14 12.65 19.85 3.04
C ALA A 14 13.86 19.58 2.13
N GLN A 15 13.67 18.71 1.14
CA GLN A 15 14.72 18.29 0.18
C GLN A 15 16.07 17.98 0.85
N ASP A 16 16.03 17.26 1.97
CA ASP A 16 17.23 16.94 2.73
C ASP A 16 18.20 16.12 1.88
N GLY A 17 19.44 16.62 1.74
CA GLY A 17 20.45 16.04 0.85
C GLY A 17 21.12 14.77 1.38
N SER A 18 20.70 14.23 2.53
CA SER A 18 21.24 12.99 3.10
C SER A 18 20.67 11.73 2.46
N GLY A 19 19.58 11.83 1.68
CA GLY A 19 18.94 10.70 1.02
C GLY A 19 18.15 11.08 -0.23
N THR A 20 17.64 10.06 -0.91
CA THR A 20 16.68 10.14 -2.01
C THR A 20 15.70 8.97 -1.91
N ASN A 21 14.57 9.05 -2.62
CA ASN A 21 13.63 7.93 -2.77
C ASN A 21 13.09 7.37 -1.45
N ASN A 22 12.95 8.24 -0.45
CA ASN A 22 12.48 7.90 0.87
C ASN A 22 12.00 9.17 1.60
N ALA A 23 11.57 9.00 2.84
CA ALA A 23 11.50 10.03 3.87
C ALA A 23 11.80 9.35 5.22
N ASN A 24 11.95 10.11 6.29
CA ASN A 24 12.01 9.50 7.62
C ASN A 24 11.60 10.48 8.73
N PHE A 25 11.27 9.90 9.89
CA PHE A 25 11.02 10.64 11.12
C PHE A 25 11.80 10.06 12.31
N LEU A 26 12.66 10.87 12.91
CA LEU A 26 13.24 10.61 14.21
C LEU A 26 12.29 11.09 15.31
N THR A 27 11.74 10.14 16.07
CA THR A 27 10.95 10.47 17.27
C THR A 27 11.83 10.51 18.50
N THR A 28 11.79 11.62 19.24
CA THR A 28 12.43 11.75 20.55
C THR A 28 11.39 11.82 21.67
N PRO A 29 11.73 11.43 22.92
CA PRO A 29 10.83 11.62 24.05
C PRO A 29 10.34 13.05 24.20
N ASP A 30 9.18 13.22 24.82
CA ASP A 30 8.54 14.52 25.09
C ASP A 30 9.51 15.52 25.73
N GLY A 31 9.48 16.76 25.25
CA GLY A 31 10.39 17.82 25.69
C GLY A 31 11.81 17.80 25.10
N ASN A 32 12.11 16.89 24.16
CA ASN A 32 13.40 16.87 23.48
C ASN A 32 13.31 17.58 22.10
N PRO A 33 14.12 18.62 21.84
CA PRO A 33 14.08 19.44 20.63
C PRO A 33 14.56 18.74 19.35
N SER A 34 15.01 17.49 19.43
CA SER A 34 15.66 16.79 18.32
C SER A 34 14.75 15.89 17.49
N SER A 35 13.43 15.90 17.73
CA SER A 35 12.50 15.24 16.79
C SER A 35 12.63 15.90 15.42
N ARG A 36 12.72 15.09 14.37
CA ARG A 36 13.08 15.56 13.03
C ARG A 36 12.40 14.72 11.96
N MET A 37 11.78 15.40 11.02
CA MET A 37 11.27 14.83 9.77
C MET A 37 12.22 15.23 8.65
N GLN A 38 12.64 14.28 7.82
CA GLN A 38 13.47 14.54 6.66
C GLN A 38 12.74 14.05 5.41
N MET A 39 12.41 14.99 4.54
CA MET A 39 11.77 14.75 3.25
C MET A 39 12.84 14.76 2.15
N PHE A 40 12.77 13.86 1.19
CA PHE A 40 13.81 13.70 0.17
C PHE A 40 13.30 13.90 -1.25
N ILE A 41 14.24 14.11 -2.17
CA ILE A 41 13.97 14.09 -3.60
C ILE A 41 13.78 12.64 -4.07
N TRP A 42 12.74 12.40 -4.87
CA TRP A 42 12.45 11.13 -5.52
C TRP A 42 12.86 11.17 -6.99
N THR A 43 13.84 10.35 -7.32
CA THR A 43 14.49 10.24 -8.63
C THR A 43 13.90 9.09 -9.45
N ASN A 44 12.58 8.92 -9.40
CA ASN A 44 11.85 7.91 -10.19
C ASN A 44 12.24 6.44 -9.88
N PRO A 45 12.27 5.99 -8.60
CA PRO A 45 12.79 4.66 -8.25
C PRO A 45 11.89 3.49 -8.71
N PHE A 46 10.61 3.75 -9.01
CA PHE A 46 9.61 2.78 -9.47
C PHE A 46 9.02 3.20 -10.83
N GLY A 47 9.92 3.67 -11.70
CA GLY A 47 9.58 4.64 -12.71
C GLY A 47 8.86 4.12 -13.95
N GLN A 48 8.51 5.08 -14.81
CA GLN A 48 8.19 4.77 -16.20
C GLN A 48 9.47 4.38 -16.95
N LEU A 49 10.02 3.19 -16.66
CA LEU A 49 11.34 2.76 -17.16
C LEU A 49 11.29 2.25 -18.59
N VAL A 50 10.10 2.08 -19.16
CA VAL A 50 9.88 1.64 -20.54
C VAL A 50 9.23 2.79 -21.30
N THR A 51 9.94 3.41 -22.24
CA THR A 51 9.36 4.38 -23.19
C THR A 51 9.15 3.70 -24.52
N VAL A 52 7.90 3.55 -24.98
CA VAL A 52 7.61 3.07 -26.33
C VAL A 52 7.69 4.25 -27.31
N ASN A 53 8.58 4.16 -28.28
CA ASN A 53 8.83 5.19 -29.28
C ASN A 53 7.93 5.04 -30.52
N ALA A 54 7.49 3.81 -30.81
CA ALA A 54 6.61 3.47 -31.93
C ALA A 54 6.00 2.06 -31.73
N PRO A 55 4.84 1.75 -32.35
CA PRO A 55 4.01 2.63 -33.16
C PRO A 55 2.93 3.36 -32.34
N PRO A 56 2.36 4.48 -32.82
CA PRO A 56 1.10 4.99 -32.27
C PRO A 56 -0.04 3.97 -32.45
N PRO A 57 -1.01 3.88 -31.52
CA PRO A 57 -1.25 4.82 -30.42
C PRO A 57 -0.48 4.49 -29.12
N ILE A 58 0.33 3.43 -29.09
CA ILE A 58 0.99 2.94 -27.87
C ILE A 58 2.30 3.68 -27.54
N VAL A 59 2.50 4.87 -28.10
CA VAL A 59 3.67 5.72 -27.82
C VAL A 59 3.43 6.43 -26.49
N ASP A 60 4.02 5.89 -25.43
CA ASP A 60 3.92 6.42 -24.07
C ASP A 60 5.12 5.93 -23.22
N SER A 61 5.18 6.41 -21.98
CA SER A 61 6.08 5.92 -20.94
C SER A 61 5.29 5.05 -19.95
N TYR A 62 5.74 3.81 -19.79
CA TYR A 62 5.05 2.74 -19.07
C TYR A 62 5.76 2.42 -17.76
N ILE A 63 4.97 2.21 -16.70
CA ILE A 63 5.44 1.87 -15.36
C ILE A 63 6.16 0.52 -15.42
N ALA A 64 7.36 0.48 -14.87
CA ALA A 64 8.14 -0.73 -14.81
C ALA A 64 9.04 -0.77 -13.57
N ASN A 65 9.33 -1.98 -13.10
CA ASN A 65 10.24 -2.20 -11.98
C ASN A 65 11.54 -2.84 -12.46
N PRO A 66 12.71 -2.37 -12.01
CA PRO A 66 13.99 -2.94 -12.44
C PRO A 66 14.28 -4.26 -11.74
N SER A 67 15.03 -5.12 -12.42
CA SER A 67 15.63 -6.32 -11.82
C SER A 67 16.69 -5.97 -10.78
N ASN A 68 16.80 -6.81 -9.75
CA ASN A 68 17.88 -6.74 -8.76
C ASN A 68 19.27 -6.98 -9.40
N ASN A 69 19.32 -7.83 -10.44
CA ASN A 69 20.52 -8.09 -11.22
C ASN A 69 20.24 -7.85 -12.71
N GLY A 70 20.78 -6.75 -13.25
CA GLY A 70 20.66 -6.38 -14.66
C GLY A 70 20.54 -4.87 -14.87
N GLY A 71 19.81 -4.19 -13.99
CA GLY A 71 19.52 -2.76 -14.12
C GLY A 71 18.61 -2.44 -15.31
N THR A 72 18.45 -1.16 -15.64
CA THR A 72 17.50 -0.67 -16.67
C THR A 72 18.12 -0.45 -18.04
N GLY A 73 19.44 -0.59 -18.21
CA GLY A 73 20.09 -0.43 -19.51
C GLY A 73 20.40 1.01 -19.92
N ASN A 74 20.06 2.01 -19.10
CA ASN A 74 20.52 3.41 -19.22
C ASN A 74 20.34 4.03 -20.62
N GLY A 75 19.12 3.97 -21.17
CA GLY A 75 18.81 4.54 -22.49
C GLY A 75 18.96 3.53 -23.63
N LEU A 76 18.85 2.23 -23.34
CA LEU A 76 18.93 1.19 -24.35
C LEU A 76 17.67 1.19 -25.21
N THR A 77 17.81 1.48 -26.50
CA THR A 77 16.70 1.47 -27.47
C THR A 77 16.84 0.31 -28.44
N ALA A 78 15.80 -0.50 -28.58
CA ALA A 78 15.71 -1.57 -29.58
C ALA A 78 14.24 -1.96 -29.82
N ASP A 79 14.00 -2.75 -30.87
CA ASP A 79 12.66 -3.30 -31.11
C ASP A 79 12.37 -4.46 -30.16
N LEU A 80 11.13 -4.56 -29.72
CA LEU A 80 10.63 -5.68 -28.95
C LEU A 80 10.49 -6.94 -29.83
N ALA A 81 10.75 -8.10 -29.24
CA ALA A 81 10.45 -9.40 -29.83
C ALA A 81 9.95 -10.35 -28.74
N ILE A 82 8.78 -10.97 -28.96
CA ILE A 82 8.25 -12.00 -28.07
C ILE A 82 9.17 -13.21 -28.11
N VAL A 83 9.57 -13.71 -26.94
CA VAL A 83 10.39 -14.93 -26.87
C VAL A 83 9.57 -16.15 -27.28
N ASP A 84 10.20 -17.07 -27.99
CA ASP A 84 9.68 -18.42 -28.27
C ASP A 84 10.77 -19.42 -27.87
N ASP A 85 10.53 -20.25 -26.87
CA ASP A 85 11.41 -21.34 -26.46
C ASP A 85 10.97 -22.73 -26.96
N GLY A 86 9.88 -22.79 -27.71
CA GLY A 86 9.35 -24.01 -28.31
C GLY A 86 8.65 -24.96 -27.34
N VAL A 87 8.44 -24.62 -26.07
CA VAL A 87 7.77 -25.46 -25.06
C VAL A 87 6.57 -24.73 -24.42
N PRO A 88 5.33 -25.25 -24.50
CA PRO A 88 4.19 -24.54 -23.91
C PRO A 88 4.27 -24.34 -22.38
N PRO A 89 4.02 -23.13 -21.84
CA PRO A 89 3.79 -21.88 -22.59
C PRO A 89 5.09 -21.33 -23.19
N THR A 90 5.11 -21.12 -24.52
CA THR A 90 6.35 -20.91 -25.29
C THR A 90 7.03 -19.57 -25.03
N THR A 91 6.40 -18.68 -24.28
CA THR A 91 6.82 -17.29 -24.07
C THR A 91 7.46 -17.04 -22.70
N ASP A 92 7.57 -18.07 -21.85
CA ASP A 92 8.12 -17.94 -20.50
C ASP A 92 9.66 -18.02 -20.47
N SER A 93 10.26 -18.47 -21.57
CA SER A 93 11.71 -18.54 -21.77
C SER A 93 12.40 -19.41 -20.71
N CYS A 94 11.70 -20.38 -20.13
CA CYS A 94 12.28 -21.31 -19.17
C CYS A 94 13.22 -22.32 -19.86
N GLU A 95 12.99 -22.59 -21.14
CA GLU A 95 13.91 -23.29 -22.02
C GLU A 95 14.75 -22.32 -22.87
N PRO A 96 15.86 -22.78 -23.48
CA PRO A 96 16.62 -21.96 -24.42
C PRO A 96 15.73 -21.50 -25.58
N ALA A 97 15.66 -20.18 -25.79
CA ALA A 97 14.88 -19.59 -26.88
C ALA A 97 15.30 -20.16 -28.24
N VAL A 98 14.30 -20.48 -29.07
CA VAL A 98 14.46 -21.02 -30.43
C VAL A 98 14.40 -19.95 -31.51
N ASN A 99 13.85 -18.76 -31.20
CA ASN A 99 13.83 -17.62 -32.09
C ASN A 99 15.06 -16.70 -31.92
N ASP A 100 15.40 -15.96 -32.99
CA ASP A 100 16.54 -15.03 -32.99
C ASP A 100 16.15 -13.71 -32.31
N LEU A 101 16.81 -13.40 -31.19
CA LEU A 101 16.60 -12.17 -30.43
C LEU A 101 17.76 -11.19 -30.62
N THR A 102 18.66 -11.42 -31.59
CA THR A 102 19.85 -10.59 -31.82
C THR A 102 19.50 -9.11 -31.96
N GLY A 103 19.94 -8.29 -31.01
CA GLY A 103 19.72 -6.84 -31.03
C GLY A 103 18.30 -6.41 -30.66
N LYS A 104 17.47 -7.32 -30.14
CA LYS A 104 16.09 -7.08 -29.71
C LYS A 104 15.97 -6.99 -28.20
N ILE A 105 14.92 -6.32 -27.73
CA ILE A 105 14.47 -6.42 -26.35
C ILE A 105 13.53 -7.61 -26.29
N ALA A 106 13.88 -8.63 -25.52
CA ALA A 106 13.06 -9.82 -25.34
C ALA A 106 11.82 -9.47 -24.51
N LEU A 107 10.62 -9.81 -25.02
CA LEU A 107 9.38 -9.73 -24.27
C LEU A 107 9.02 -11.13 -23.77
N ILE A 108 9.06 -11.32 -22.45
CA ILE A 108 8.92 -12.61 -21.76
C ILE A 108 7.66 -12.56 -20.92
N VAL A 109 6.78 -13.56 -21.01
CA VAL A 109 5.56 -13.61 -20.18
C VAL A 109 5.84 -14.45 -18.94
N TRP A 110 5.72 -13.83 -17.76
CA TRP A 110 5.98 -14.52 -16.51
C TRP A 110 4.94 -15.62 -16.25
N ASN A 111 5.45 -16.81 -15.94
CA ASN A 111 4.66 -17.95 -15.54
C ASN A 111 5.12 -18.41 -14.16
N GLU A 112 4.36 -18.03 -13.13
CA GLU A 112 4.76 -18.23 -11.74
C GLU A 112 5.07 -19.70 -11.44
N GLY A 113 6.26 -19.94 -10.89
CA GLY A 113 6.72 -21.27 -10.50
C GLY A 113 7.28 -22.14 -11.63
N ALA A 114 7.29 -21.66 -12.89
CA ALA A 114 7.87 -22.40 -14.01
C ALA A 114 9.41 -22.48 -13.93
N CYS A 115 10.08 -21.34 -13.77
CA CYS A 115 11.53 -21.27 -13.55
C CYS A 115 11.94 -19.97 -12.83
N ASN A 116 13.19 -19.90 -12.36
CA ASN A 116 13.69 -18.71 -11.67
C ASN A 116 13.94 -17.56 -12.66
N SER A 117 13.70 -16.31 -12.23
CA SER A 117 13.96 -15.13 -13.05
C SER A 117 15.36 -14.97 -13.63
N SER A 118 16.38 -15.48 -12.95
CA SER A 118 17.73 -15.52 -13.51
C SER A 118 17.86 -16.45 -14.72
N VAL A 119 17.04 -17.49 -14.83
CA VAL A 119 17.06 -18.47 -15.92
C VAL A 119 16.43 -17.88 -17.17
N PHE A 120 15.20 -17.37 -17.09
CA PHE A 120 14.52 -16.90 -18.29
C PHE A 120 15.22 -15.67 -18.91
N VAL A 121 15.76 -14.75 -18.09
CA VAL A 121 16.53 -13.60 -18.63
C VAL A 121 17.84 -14.08 -19.26
N LEU A 122 18.49 -15.09 -18.68
CA LEU A 122 19.72 -15.67 -19.24
C LEU A 122 19.46 -16.39 -20.57
N ASN A 123 18.35 -17.10 -20.70
CA ASN A 123 17.97 -17.77 -21.95
C ASN A 123 17.75 -16.75 -23.08
N ALA A 124 17.04 -15.66 -22.80
CA ALA A 124 16.89 -14.55 -23.74
C ALA A 124 18.24 -13.92 -24.13
N ALA A 125 19.11 -13.68 -23.15
CA ALA A 125 20.47 -13.17 -23.40
C ALA A 125 21.29 -14.10 -24.30
N ASN A 126 21.21 -15.42 -24.07
CA ASN A 126 21.90 -16.42 -24.88
C ASN A 126 21.40 -16.49 -26.34
N ALA A 127 20.15 -16.11 -26.58
CA ALA A 127 19.57 -15.98 -27.91
C ALA A 127 19.83 -14.62 -28.58
N GLY A 128 20.64 -13.76 -27.96
CA GLY A 128 21.13 -12.51 -28.55
C GLY A 128 20.35 -11.25 -28.14
N ALA A 129 19.37 -11.37 -27.24
CA ALA A 129 18.66 -10.21 -26.71
C ALA A 129 19.64 -9.22 -26.07
N VAL A 130 19.35 -7.92 -26.21
CA VAL A 130 20.15 -6.85 -25.59
C VAL A 130 19.54 -6.34 -24.28
N ALA A 131 18.27 -6.66 -24.04
CA ALA A 131 17.55 -6.41 -22.80
C ALA A 131 16.32 -7.33 -22.71
N ALA A 132 15.66 -7.36 -21.56
CA ALA A 132 14.38 -8.06 -21.40
C ALA A 132 13.32 -7.19 -20.71
N ILE A 133 12.09 -7.26 -21.20
CA ILE A 133 10.87 -6.79 -20.52
C ILE A 133 10.08 -8.03 -20.12
N ILE A 134 9.80 -8.17 -18.82
CA ILE A 134 9.00 -9.25 -18.30
C ILE A 134 7.57 -8.74 -18.12
N VAL A 135 6.62 -9.42 -18.72
CA VAL A 135 5.19 -9.17 -18.54
C VAL A 135 4.73 -9.95 -17.31
N ASP A 136 4.30 -9.23 -16.28
CA ASP A 136 3.72 -9.83 -15.08
C ASP A 136 2.35 -10.47 -15.38
N ASN A 137 1.85 -11.29 -14.46
CA ASN A 137 0.51 -11.87 -14.49
C ASN A 137 -0.52 -11.05 -13.69
N THR A 138 -0.12 -9.91 -13.12
CA THR A 138 -0.99 -8.95 -12.42
C THR A 138 -0.95 -7.57 -13.07
N ASP A 139 -1.88 -6.68 -12.70
CA ASP A 139 -1.97 -5.33 -13.28
C ASP A 139 -0.74 -4.46 -12.99
N GLU A 140 -0.04 -4.71 -11.89
CA GLU A 140 1.15 -3.98 -11.48
C GLU A 140 2.40 -4.85 -11.70
N PRO A 141 3.54 -4.26 -12.10
CA PRO A 141 4.77 -5.01 -12.24
C PRO A 141 5.29 -5.49 -10.88
N PHE A 142 5.70 -6.77 -10.77
CA PHE A 142 6.35 -7.27 -9.57
C PHE A 142 7.62 -6.49 -9.23
N THR A 143 7.96 -6.46 -7.95
CA THR A 143 9.20 -5.87 -7.44
C THR A 143 10.22 -6.97 -7.10
N ASN A 144 11.48 -6.58 -6.89
CA ASN A 144 12.51 -7.42 -6.28
C ASN A 144 12.79 -8.78 -6.96
N PHE A 145 12.62 -8.87 -8.28
CA PHE A 145 12.98 -10.08 -9.00
C PHE A 145 14.48 -10.15 -9.30
N GLY A 146 14.99 -11.37 -9.42
CA GLY A 146 16.42 -11.64 -9.55
C GLY A 146 17.03 -11.08 -10.84
N GLY A 147 16.40 -11.30 -11.99
CA GLY A 147 16.97 -10.99 -13.31
C GLY A 147 18.30 -11.71 -13.57
N SER A 148 19.03 -11.30 -14.62
CA SER A 148 20.37 -11.80 -14.95
C SER A 148 21.33 -10.65 -15.17
N PRO A 149 22.57 -10.69 -14.64
CA PRO A 149 23.57 -9.66 -14.90
C PRO A 149 24.05 -9.61 -16.37
N ALA A 150 23.60 -10.54 -17.22
CA ALA A 150 23.99 -10.60 -18.62
C ALA A 150 23.40 -9.47 -19.47
N ILE A 151 22.14 -9.08 -19.19
CA ILE A 151 21.41 -8.02 -19.90
C ILE A 151 20.52 -7.25 -18.91
N PRO A 152 20.26 -5.96 -19.15
CA PRO A 152 19.29 -5.22 -18.36
C PRO A 152 17.90 -5.83 -18.48
N SER A 153 17.14 -5.77 -17.39
CA SER A 153 15.77 -6.28 -17.39
C SER A 153 14.86 -5.52 -16.45
N VAL A 154 13.62 -5.31 -16.90
CA VAL A 154 12.54 -4.64 -16.16
C VAL A 154 11.25 -5.46 -16.27
N ALA A 155 10.34 -5.30 -15.32
CA ALA A 155 9.01 -5.90 -15.36
C ALA A 155 7.95 -4.83 -15.62
N VAL A 156 6.94 -5.14 -16.43
CA VAL A 156 5.73 -4.33 -16.68
C VAL A 156 4.50 -5.11 -16.22
N GLY A 157 3.43 -4.40 -15.87
CA GLY A 157 2.15 -5.03 -15.55
C GLY A 157 1.53 -5.73 -16.76
N LEU A 158 0.61 -6.65 -16.50
CA LEU A 158 -0.11 -7.44 -17.50
C LEU A 158 -0.82 -6.57 -18.54
N PRO A 159 -1.56 -5.49 -18.20
CA PRO A 159 -2.22 -4.65 -19.19
C PRO A 159 -1.26 -4.04 -20.22
N ASP A 160 -0.12 -3.53 -19.75
CA ASP A 160 0.90 -2.90 -20.60
C ASP A 160 1.66 -3.93 -21.42
N GLY A 161 2.05 -5.04 -20.80
CA GLY A 161 2.71 -6.13 -21.50
C GLY A 161 1.82 -6.77 -22.57
N GLN A 162 0.53 -6.96 -22.28
CA GLN A 162 -0.45 -7.47 -23.24
C GLN A 162 -0.64 -6.49 -24.40
N LEU A 163 -0.66 -5.18 -24.14
CA LEU A 163 -0.71 -4.16 -25.19
C LEU A 163 0.50 -4.28 -26.14
N PHE A 164 1.70 -4.54 -25.62
CA PHE A 164 2.90 -4.76 -26.44
C PHE A 164 2.79 -6.04 -27.25
N ILE A 165 2.36 -7.15 -26.63
CA ILE A 165 2.16 -8.45 -27.27
C ILE A 165 1.17 -8.32 -28.43
N ASP A 166 -0.03 -7.79 -28.16
CA ASP A 166 -1.10 -7.63 -29.15
C ASP A 166 -0.64 -6.79 -30.35
N THR A 167 0.16 -5.75 -30.11
CA THR A 167 0.72 -4.90 -31.16
C THR A 167 1.71 -5.67 -32.05
N ILE A 168 2.59 -6.47 -31.45
CA ILE A 168 3.56 -7.30 -32.18
C ILE A 168 2.85 -8.41 -32.97
N GLU A 169 1.88 -9.09 -32.35
CA GLU A 169 1.08 -10.15 -33.00
C GLU A 169 0.18 -9.59 -34.11
N GLY A 170 -0.24 -8.33 -33.99
CA GLY A 170 -0.91 -7.57 -35.05
C GLY A 170 -0.03 -7.30 -36.28
N GLY A 171 1.28 -7.55 -36.19
CA GLY A 171 2.26 -7.40 -37.27
C GLY A 171 3.04 -6.08 -37.24
N ASP A 172 2.82 -5.24 -36.25
CA ASP A 172 3.58 -4.00 -36.08
C ASP A 172 4.90 -4.23 -35.34
N THR A 173 5.86 -3.33 -35.53
CA THR A 173 7.13 -3.33 -34.80
C THR A 173 7.06 -2.34 -33.65
N VAL A 174 7.13 -2.85 -32.42
CA VAL A 174 7.22 -2.02 -31.21
C VAL A 174 8.68 -1.67 -30.96
N ASN A 175 9.01 -0.38 -30.93
CA ASN A 175 10.34 0.12 -30.58
C ASN A 175 10.29 0.75 -29.20
N ALA A 176 11.17 0.33 -28.29
CA ALA A 176 11.16 0.80 -26.91
C ALA A 176 12.56 1.19 -26.43
N THR A 177 12.60 2.09 -25.45
CA THR A 177 13.78 2.51 -24.70
C THR A 177 13.62 2.09 -23.25
N LEU A 178 14.65 1.44 -22.68
CA LEU A 178 14.75 1.19 -21.25
C LEU A 178 15.69 2.21 -20.58
N GLU A 179 15.18 3.00 -19.65
CA GLU A 179 15.94 4.09 -19.02
C GLU A 179 15.47 4.42 -17.59
N ASP A 180 16.43 4.73 -16.69
CA ASP A 180 16.15 5.14 -15.31
C ASP A 180 15.38 6.47 -15.20
N ASN A 181 15.45 7.30 -16.24
CA ASN A 181 14.83 8.61 -16.24
C ASN A 181 14.64 9.13 -17.69
N PRO A 182 13.45 8.93 -18.29
CA PRO A 182 13.11 9.50 -19.58
C PRO A 182 13.51 10.97 -19.69
N ALA A 183 14.13 11.33 -20.81
CA ALA A 183 14.63 12.69 -21.02
C ALA A 183 13.50 13.73 -20.82
N GLY A 184 13.62 14.54 -19.76
CA GLY A 184 12.65 15.59 -19.41
C GLY A 184 11.78 15.28 -18.19
N GLN A 185 11.87 14.08 -17.61
CA GLN A 185 11.17 13.76 -16.37
C GLN A 185 11.90 14.42 -15.18
N ILE A 186 11.19 15.35 -14.54
CA ILE A 186 11.68 16.11 -13.38
C ILE A 186 11.47 15.24 -12.14
N ASN A 187 12.51 15.10 -11.31
CA ASN A 187 12.39 14.44 -10.00
C ASN A 187 11.22 15.00 -9.20
N ARG A 188 10.49 14.15 -8.48
CA ARG A 188 9.39 14.59 -7.62
C ARG A 188 9.91 14.88 -6.22
N ASP A 189 9.40 15.96 -5.65
CA ASP A 189 9.73 16.37 -4.29
C ASP A 189 8.70 15.79 -3.31
N SER A 190 9.13 14.99 -2.34
CA SER A 190 8.19 14.41 -1.36
C SER A 190 7.55 15.45 -0.46
N ASP A 191 8.11 16.66 -0.37
CA ASP A 191 7.48 17.79 0.31
C ASP A 191 6.15 18.23 -0.35
N LEU A 192 5.83 17.71 -1.54
CA LEU A 192 4.56 17.93 -2.24
C LEU A 192 3.60 16.73 -2.16
N ASP A 193 3.98 15.66 -1.45
CA ASP A 193 3.15 14.49 -1.21
C ASP A 193 2.62 14.51 0.23
N ASN A 194 1.38 14.96 0.38
CA ASN A 194 0.74 15.03 1.69
C ASN A 194 0.64 13.66 2.40
N GLY A 195 0.57 12.57 1.63
CA GLY A 195 0.54 11.21 2.18
C GLY A 195 1.87 10.84 2.84
N VAL A 196 2.99 11.13 2.18
CA VAL A 196 4.33 10.89 2.75
C VAL A 196 4.55 11.75 4.00
N ILE A 197 4.17 13.03 3.98
CA ILE A 197 4.29 13.90 5.17
C ILE A 197 3.46 13.37 6.34
N ALA A 198 2.21 12.96 6.08
CA ALA A 198 1.32 12.41 7.10
C ALA A 198 1.87 11.09 7.67
N HIS A 199 2.43 10.22 6.83
CA HIS A 199 3.09 8.98 7.24
C HIS A 199 4.23 9.27 8.22
N GLU A 200 5.17 10.13 7.82
CA GLU A 200 6.33 10.44 8.66
C GLU A 200 5.90 11.07 10.00
N TYR A 201 4.91 11.95 9.98
CA TYR A 201 4.39 12.53 11.22
C TYR A 201 3.70 11.46 12.10
N GLY A 202 3.08 10.47 11.47
CA GLY A 202 2.46 9.31 12.12
C GLY A 202 3.44 8.51 12.97
N HIS A 203 4.72 8.42 12.59
CA HIS A 203 5.75 7.83 13.45
C HIS A 203 5.95 8.61 14.73
N GLY A 204 5.96 9.94 14.65
CA GLY A 204 6.04 10.82 15.81
C GLY A 204 4.87 10.62 16.78
N ILE A 205 3.65 10.54 16.24
CA ILE A 205 2.42 10.33 17.01
C ILE A 205 2.45 8.96 17.69
N SER A 206 2.60 7.89 16.92
CA SER A 206 2.51 6.51 17.42
C SER A 206 3.58 6.20 18.46
N ASN A 207 4.84 6.61 18.25
CA ASN A 207 5.93 6.40 19.20
C ASN A 207 5.78 7.21 20.49
N ARG A 208 5.21 8.44 20.44
CA ARG A 208 4.96 9.24 21.65
C ARG A 208 3.77 8.74 22.46
N LEU A 209 2.74 8.21 21.80
CA LEU A 209 1.53 7.73 22.49
C LEU A 209 1.75 6.34 23.10
N THR A 210 2.40 5.43 22.37
CA THR A 210 2.59 4.04 22.79
C THR A 210 3.56 3.93 23.97
N GLY A 211 3.11 3.35 25.09
CA GLY A 211 3.94 3.24 26.30
C GLY A 211 4.25 4.57 26.99
N GLY A 212 3.65 5.67 26.51
CA GLY A 212 3.68 7.00 27.10
C GLY A 212 4.79 7.92 26.61
N PRO A 213 4.61 9.24 26.78
CA PRO A 213 5.41 10.29 26.12
C PRO A 213 6.92 10.29 26.43
N ALA A 214 7.34 9.66 27.53
CA ALA A 214 8.73 9.57 27.93
C ALA A 214 9.48 8.38 27.30
N ASN A 215 8.78 7.42 26.68
CA ASN A 215 9.36 6.20 26.14
C ASN A 215 8.94 5.99 24.68
N VAL A 216 9.86 6.30 23.75
CA VAL A 216 9.65 6.17 22.30
C VAL A 216 10.20 4.86 21.72
N GLY A 217 10.61 3.93 22.59
CA GLY A 217 11.21 2.64 22.20
C GLY A 217 10.23 1.48 22.19
N CYS A 218 8.92 1.75 22.12
CA CYS A 218 7.88 0.73 22.28
C CYS A 218 7.47 0.01 21.00
N LEU A 219 7.91 0.49 19.83
CA LEU A 219 7.50 -0.01 18.52
C LEU A 219 8.71 -0.48 17.73
N ASN A 220 9.39 -1.51 18.23
CA ASN A 220 10.69 -1.96 17.71
C ASN A 220 10.84 -3.49 17.55
N HIS A 221 9.75 -4.24 17.70
CA HIS A 221 9.73 -5.69 17.47
C HIS A 221 9.18 -6.01 16.07
N ALA A 222 9.14 -7.29 15.69
CA ALA A 222 8.81 -7.67 14.31
C ALA A 222 7.32 -7.47 13.99
N GLU A 223 6.42 -7.86 14.90
CA GLU A 223 4.96 -7.68 14.75
C GLU A 223 4.45 -6.24 14.94
N GLN A 224 5.33 -5.26 15.17
CA GLN A 224 4.88 -3.92 15.60
C GLN A 224 4.06 -3.19 14.51
N ALA A 225 3.04 -2.44 14.91
CA ALA A 225 2.10 -1.75 14.01
C ALA A 225 2.50 -0.32 13.58
N GLY A 226 3.74 0.11 13.87
CA GLY A 226 4.30 1.45 13.61
C GLY A 226 4.09 1.98 12.20
N GLU A 227 4.50 1.20 11.20
CA GLU A 227 4.34 1.57 9.79
C GLU A 227 2.86 1.65 9.39
N GLY A 228 2.01 0.78 9.96
CA GLY A 228 0.59 0.77 9.68
C GLY A 228 -0.16 1.95 10.30
N TRP A 229 0.22 2.39 11.50
CA TRP A 229 -0.31 3.62 12.07
C TRP A 229 0.08 4.86 11.28
N SER A 230 1.27 4.86 10.68
CA SER A 230 1.71 5.95 9.83
C SER A 230 0.91 5.99 8.51
N ASP A 231 0.73 4.86 7.84
CA ASP A 231 -0.13 4.77 6.66
C ASP A 231 -1.58 5.13 6.96
N TRP A 232 -2.10 4.76 8.14
CA TRP A 232 -3.42 5.16 8.60
C TRP A 232 -3.62 6.68 8.61
N TRP A 233 -2.60 7.47 9.00
CA TRP A 233 -2.70 8.93 8.94
C TRP A 233 -2.73 9.46 7.51
N ALA A 234 -1.94 8.86 6.61
CA ALA A 234 -2.00 9.18 5.19
C ALA A 234 -3.39 8.85 4.59
N LEU A 235 -4.03 7.77 5.04
CA LEU A 235 -5.35 7.35 4.56
C LEU A 235 -6.51 8.16 5.12
N SER A 236 -6.51 8.43 6.43
CA SER A 236 -7.68 8.97 7.14
C SER A 236 -7.86 10.49 7.01
N LEU A 237 -6.81 11.23 6.62
CA LEU A 237 -6.83 12.69 6.54
C LEU A 237 -7.32 13.26 5.21
N PHE A 238 -7.25 12.48 4.12
CA PHE A 238 -7.55 12.93 2.76
C PHE A 238 -8.74 12.26 2.03
N PRO A 239 -9.65 11.50 2.66
CA PRO A 239 -10.88 11.07 2.00
C PRO A 239 -11.78 12.27 1.67
N VAL A 240 -12.56 12.13 0.60
CA VAL A 240 -13.57 13.09 0.14
C VAL A 240 -14.94 12.42 0.10
N ALA A 241 -16.01 13.21 0.09
CA ALA A 241 -17.38 12.69 0.18
C ALA A 241 -17.79 11.74 -0.98
N SER A 242 -17.08 11.75 -2.11
CA SER A 242 -17.32 10.85 -3.24
C SER A 242 -16.62 9.50 -3.12
N ASP A 243 -15.74 9.32 -2.14
CA ASP A 243 -15.08 8.03 -1.93
C ASP A 243 -16.06 6.99 -1.42
N THR A 244 -15.69 5.73 -1.64
CA THR A 244 -16.40 4.56 -1.17
C THR A 244 -15.41 3.60 -0.53
N GLU A 245 -15.92 2.59 0.18
CA GLU A 245 -15.10 1.56 0.80
C GLU A 245 -14.16 0.83 -0.18
N THR A 246 -14.57 0.74 -1.46
CA THR A 246 -13.78 0.12 -2.53
C THR A 246 -12.91 1.10 -3.30
N THR A 247 -12.89 2.39 -2.94
CA THR A 247 -12.01 3.37 -3.58
C THR A 247 -10.56 2.99 -3.30
N ILE A 248 -9.78 2.79 -4.37
CA ILE A 248 -8.37 2.40 -4.29
C ILE A 248 -7.53 3.56 -3.76
N ARG A 249 -6.69 3.29 -2.75
CA ARG A 249 -5.77 4.26 -2.13
C ARG A 249 -4.36 3.68 -2.04
N GLY A 250 -3.42 4.23 -2.80
CA GLY A 250 -2.00 3.93 -2.64
C GLY A 250 -1.27 4.93 -1.72
N ILE A 251 -0.03 4.58 -1.33
CA ILE A 251 0.88 5.45 -0.58
C ILE A 251 2.03 5.88 -1.49
N GLY A 252 2.32 7.19 -1.52
CA GLY A 252 3.43 7.72 -2.29
C GLY A 252 3.22 7.70 -3.81
N ASN A 253 1.97 7.64 -4.29
CA ASN A 253 1.67 7.59 -5.72
C ASN A 253 2.21 8.81 -6.47
N TYR A 254 2.15 10.00 -5.84
CA TYR A 254 2.80 11.17 -6.41
C TYR A 254 4.30 10.94 -6.50
N VAL A 255 5.02 10.67 -5.42
CA VAL A 255 6.50 10.54 -5.52
C VAL A 255 6.99 9.39 -6.40
N THR A 256 6.16 8.39 -6.65
CA THR A 256 6.44 7.22 -7.50
C THR A 256 5.91 7.30 -8.94
N PHE A 257 5.34 8.44 -9.35
CA PHE A 257 4.79 8.62 -10.70
C PHE A 257 3.65 7.66 -11.05
N ARG A 258 2.94 7.15 -10.05
CA ARG A 258 1.79 6.26 -10.21
C ARG A 258 0.48 7.06 -10.27
N PRO A 259 -0.56 6.56 -10.96
CA PRO A 259 -1.87 7.21 -10.96
C PRO A 259 -2.49 7.18 -9.55
N ILE A 260 -3.55 7.96 -9.30
CA ILE A 260 -4.13 8.10 -7.95
C ILE A 260 -4.71 6.78 -7.40
N ASP A 261 -5.09 5.87 -8.28
CA ASP A 261 -5.59 4.52 -8.04
C ASP A 261 -4.52 3.43 -8.21
N GLY A 262 -3.26 3.80 -8.38
CA GLY A 262 -2.14 2.86 -8.40
C GLY A 262 -1.80 2.34 -6.99
N VAL A 263 -1.00 1.28 -6.92
CA VAL A 263 -0.62 0.64 -5.64
C VAL A 263 0.38 1.46 -4.80
N GLY A 264 1.09 2.40 -5.39
CA GLY A 264 2.08 3.22 -4.69
C GLY A 264 3.33 2.41 -4.30
N ILE A 265 3.83 2.56 -3.07
CA ILE A 265 5.03 1.84 -2.56
C ILE A 265 4.73 0.59 -1.72
N ARG A 266 3.45 0.24 -1.54
CA ARG A 266 3.00 -0.93 -0.77
C ARG A 266 2.84 -2.15 -1.68
N ASN A 267 2.62 -3.34 -1.12
CA ASN A 267 2.39 -4.53 -1.94
C ASN A 267 0.99 -4.54 -2.57
N PHE A 268 0.01 -3.99 -1.86
CA PHE A 268 -1.37 -3.84 -2.32
C PHE A 268 -1.87 -2.44 -1.98
N PRO A 269 -2.76 -1.84 -2.80
CA PRO A 269 -3.40 -0.61 -2.39
C PRO A 269 -4.37 -0.87 -1.24
N TYR A 270 -4.75 0.17 -0.52
CA TYR A 270 -5.77 0.11 0.51
C TYR A 270 -7.16 0.23 -0.11
N THR A 271 -8.00 -0.75 0.20
CA THR A 271 -9.41 -0.88 -0.21
C THR A 271 -10.05 -1.97 0.64
N THR A 272 -11.37 -1.93 0.83
CA THR A 272 -12.08 -3.02 1.52
C THR A 272 -12.37 -4.23 0.61
N ASP A 273 -12.04 -4.14 -0.68
CA ASP A 273 -12.17 -5.26 -1.61
C ASP A 273 -11.03 -6.28 -1.44
N LEU A 274 -11.36 -7.46 -0.92
CA LEU A 274 -10.41 -8.57 -0.70
C LEU A 274 -9.90 -9.20 -2.01
N LEU A 275 -10.54 -8.94 -3.15
CA LEU A 275 -10.00 -9.35 -4.46
C LEU A 275 -8.83 -8.47 -4.89
N VAL A 276 -8.78 -7.22 -4.41
CA VAL A 276 -7.71 -6.26 -4.73
C VAL A 276 -6.64 -6.25 -3.64
N ASN A 277 -7.03 -6.26 -2.37
CA ASN A 277 -6.12 -6.41 -1.24
C ASN A 277 -6.51 -7.64 -0.40
N PRO A 278 -5.93 -8.82 -0.71
CA PRO A 278 -6.28 -10.08 -0.06
C PRO A 278 -5.62 -10.27 1.31
N GLN A 279 -4.85 -9.29 1.79
CA GLN A 279 -3.99 -9.49 2.95
C GLN A 279 -4.79 -9.74 4.24
N THR A 280 -4.29 -10.69 5.02
CA THR A 280 -4.82 -11.15 6.30
C THR A 280 -3.73 -11.18 7.36
N TYR A 281 -4.12 -11.43 8.61
CA TYR A 281 -3.19 -11.54 9.72
C TYR A 281 -2.13 -12.62 9.52
N ALA A 282 -2.43 -13.72 8.81
CA ALA A 282 -1.45 -14.77 8.52
C ALA A 282 -0.26 -14.28 7.65
N ASP A 283 -0.45 -13.23 6.85
CA ASP A 283 0.56 -12.78 5.89
C ASP A 283 1.77 -12.08 6.55
N ILE A 284 1.64 -11.62 7.81
CA ILE A 284 2.74 -10.98 8.54
C ILE A 284 3.95 -11.90 8.71
N GLY A 285 3.74 -13.23 8.70
CA GLY A 285 4.80 -14.23 8.81
C GLY A 285 5.68 -14.38 7.56
N THR A 286 5.26 -13.81 6.43
CA THR A 286 5.97 -13.96 5.13
C THR A 286 6.34 -12.64 4.47
N THR A 287 5.71 -11.54 4.87
CA THR A 287 5.95 -10.22 4.32
C THR A 287 7.23 -9.57 4.88
N ASN A 288 7.64 -8.45 4.28
CA ASN A 288 8.83 -7.70 4.70
C ASN A 288 8.57 -6.91 6.00
N VAL A 289 9.45 -7.05 6.98
CA VAL A 289 9.38 -6.27 8.23
C VAL A 289 10.20 -4.97 8.07
N PRO A 290 9.71 -3.80 8.51
CA PRO A 290 8.41 -3.57 9.15
C PRO A 290 7.28 -3.20 8.19
N HIS A 291 7.58 -2.71 6.98
CA HIS A 291 6.57 -2.06 6.12
C HIS A 291 5.44 -2.99 5.68
N GLY A 292 5.77 -4.23 5.31
CA GLY A 292 4.80 -5.25 4.94
C GLY A 292 3.92 -5.71 6.10
N VAL A 293 4.44 -5.70 7.33
CA VAL A 293 3.63 -5.94 8.53
C VAL A 293 2.70 -4.75 8.77
N GLY A 294 3.22 -3.53 8.65
CA GLY A 294 2.45 -2.30 8.80
C GLY A 294 1.27 -2.18 7.84
N GLU A 295 1.46 -2.51 6.56
CA GLU A 295 0.36 -2.40 5.59
C GLU A 295 -0.82 -3.32 5.93
N ILE A 296 -0.56 -4.49 6.51
CA ILE A 296 -1.62 -5.40 6.97
C ILE A 296 -2.43 -4.76 8.10
N TRP A 297 -1.74 -4.12 9.05
CA TRP A 297 -2.40 -3.37 10.13
C TRP A 297 -3.23 -2.20 9.60
N ALA A 298 -2.66 -1.40 8.69
CA ALA A 298 -3.37 -0.28 8.08
C ALA A 298 -4.61 -0.74 7.30
N ALA A 299 -4.53 -1.87 6.59
CA ALA A 299 -5.67 -2.46 5.91
C ALA A 299 -6.79 -2.85 6.88
N MET A 300 -6.47 -3.42 8.06
CA MET A 300 -7.45 -3.71 9.12
C MET A 300 -8.11 -2.44 9.66
N LEU A 301 -7.33 -1.37 9.89
CA LEU A 301 -7.89 -0.08 10.31
C LEU A 301 -8.78 0.54 9.24
N TRP A 302 -8.45 0.36 7.96
CA TRP A 302 -9.26 0.85 6.84
C TRP A 302 -10.62 0.17 6.75
N GLU A 303 -10.71 -1.13 7.06
CA GLU A 303 -12.01 -1.82 7.23
C GLU A 303 -12.83 -1.17 8.36
N MET A 304 -12.19 -0.86 9.49
CA MET A 304 -12.86 -0.24 10.65
C MET A 304 -13.36 1.17 10.30
N TYR A 305 -12.55 1.96 9.58
CA TYR A 305 -12.94 3.28 9.09
C TYR A 305 -14.25 3.22 8.31
N TRP A 306 -14.33 2.36 7.30
CA TRP A 306 -15.52 2.27 6.45
C TRP A 306 -16.72 1.67 7.17
N ASN A 307 -16.54 0.70 8.07
CA ASN A 307 -17.63 0.21 8.91
C ASN A 307 -18.25 1.34 9.76
N LEU A 308 -17.40 2.19 10.34
CA LEU A 308 -17.86 3.35 11.13
C LEU A 308 -18.51 4.42 10.24
N VAL A 309 -17.94 4.70 9.07
CA VAL A 309 -18.52 5.64 8.09
C VAL A 309 -19.90 5.16 7.61
N HIS A 310 -20.08 3.85 7.38
CA HIS A 310 -21.41 3.30 7.05
C HIS A 310 -22.42 3.50 8.18
N ARG A 311 -21.97 3.45 9.43
CA ARG A 311 -22.84 3.61 10.59
C ARG A 311 -23.21 5.07 10.86
N TYR A 312 -22.24 5.98 10.78
CA TYR A 312 -22.40 7.36 11.24
C TYR A 312 -22.37 8.39 10.10
N GLY A 313 -22.16 7.97 8.86
CA GLY A 313 -21.89 8.85 7.73
C GLY A 313 -20.44 9.34 7.70
N PHE A 314 -20.06 9.94 6.58
CA PHE A 314 -18.80 10.68 6.44
C PHE A 314 -19.02 12.16 6.76
N ASP A 315 -18.07 12.78 7.44
CA ASP A 315 -18.07 14.20 7.76
C ASP A 315 -16.76 14.86 7.28
N GLU A 316 -16.87 15.91 6.46
CA GLU A 316 -15.71 16.63 5.92
C GLU A 316 -14.95 17.41 7.01
N ASP A 317 -15.57 17.73 8.15
CA ASP A 317 -14.91 18.41 9.26
C ASP A 317 -14.20 17.41 10.19
N LEU A 318 -12.90 17.22 9.99
CA LEU A 318 -12.08 16.34 10.83
C LEU A 318 -11.90 16.83 12.28
N TYR A 319 -12.10 18.12 12.55
CA TYR A 319 -11.82 18.71 13.86
C TYR A 319 -13.02 18.69 14.79
N THR A 320 -14.20 19.05 14.28
CA THR A 320 -15.43 19.15 15.09
C THR A 320 -16.59 18.31 14.57
N GLY A 321 -16.38 17.58 13.47
CA GLY A 321 -17.36 16.66 12.92
C GLY A 321 -17.66 15.47 13.83
N THR A 322 -18.75 14.79 13.49
CA THR A 322 -19.29 13.67 14.28
C THR A 322 -19.51 12.42 13.44
N GLY A 323 -18.96 12.38 12.23
CA GLY A 323 -19.04 11.24 11.33
C GLY A 323 -18.24 10.04 11.82
N GLY A 324 -18.41 8.91 11.13
CA GLY A 324 -17.71 7.67 11.43
C GLY A 324 -16.21 7.78 11.24
N ASN A 325 -15.77 8.63 10.32
CA ASN A 325 -14.37 8.98 10.13
C ASN A 325 -13.79 9.71 11.37
N ASN A 326 -14.56 10.60 12.01
CA ASN A 326 -14.13 11.25 13.25
C ASN A 326 -14.01 10.23 14.39
N VAL A 327 -14.99 9.34 14.52
CA VAL A 327 -14.97 8.25 15.52
C VAL A 327 -13.75 7.36 15.28
N ALA A 328 -13.47 6.95 14.04
CA ALA A 328 -12.33 6.11 13.72
C ALA A 328 -10.99 6.76 14.10
N ILE A 329 -10.79 8.05 13.78
CA ILE A 329 -9.59 8.81 14.14
C ILE A 329 -9.42 8.87 15.67
N GLN A 330 -10.52 9.14 16.40
CA GLN A 330 -10.52 9.20 17.86
C GLN A 330 -10.14 7.84 18.48
N LEU A 331 -10.74 6.76 17.99
CA LEU A 331 -10.47 5.41 18.48
C LEU A 331 -9.02 4.98 18.24
N VAL A 332 -8.44 5.30 17.08
CA VAL A 332 -7.04 4.97 16.78
C VAL A 332 -6.08 5.73 17.69
N ILE A 333 -6.29 7.04 17.87
CA ILE A 333 -5.47 7.87 18.79
C ILE A 333 -5.55 7.33 20.22
N ASP A 334 -6.74 6.98 20.69
CA ASP A 334 -6.92 6.51 22.06
C ASP A 334 -6.45 5.06 22.24
N GLY A 335 -6.57 4.21 21.21
CA GLY A 335 -5.99 2.87 21.17
C GLY A 335 -4.46 2.91 21.38
N MET A 336 -3.75 3.79 20.66
CA MET A 336 -2.30 3.98 20.85
C MET A 336 -1.94 4.40 22.28
N LYS A 337 -2.79 5.18 22.95
CA LYS A 337 -2.55 5.59 24.35
C LYS A 337 -2.79 4.45 25.35
N LEU A 338 -3.70 3.54 25.02
CA LEU A 338 -4.13 2.46 25.92
C LEU A 338 -3.31 1.18 25.76
N GLN A 339 -2.76 0.94 24.58
CA GLN A 339 -1.98 -0.27 24.32
C GLN A 339 -0.67 -0.29 25.15
N PRO A 340 -0.17 -1.49 25.50
CA PRO A 340 1.08 -1.61 26.24
C PRO A 340 2.28 -1.16 25.39
N CYS A 341 3.44 -1.03 26.04
CA CYS A 341 4.71 -0.96 25.30
C CYS A 341 4.98 -2.34 24.66
N THR A 342 5.56 -2.36 23.47
CA THR A 342 5.75 -3.57 22.64
C THR A 342 4.45 -4.37 22.43
N PRO A 343 3.39 -3.73 21.87
CA PRO A 343 2.11 -4.38 21.67
C PRO A 343 2.14 -5.31 20.45
N THR A 344 1.52 -6.48 20.59
CA THR A 344 1.12 -7.32 19.44
C THR A 344 -0.05 -6.69 18.69
N PHE A 345 -0.42 -7.20 17.51
CA PHE A 345 -1.65 -6.73 16.83
C PHE A 345 -2.89 -7.00 17.67
N VAL A 346 -2.93 -8.14 18.39
CA VAL A 346 -4.02 -8.47 19.32
C VAL A 346 -4.11 -7.42 20.43
N ASP A 347 -2.99 -7.03 21.03
CA ASP A 347 -2.97 -5.97 22.07
C ASP A 347 -3.47 -4.63 21.51
N ALA A 348 -3.04 -4.26 20.30
CA ALA A 348 -3.44 -3.00 19.65
C ALA A 348 -4.94 -2.99 19.30
N ARG A 349 -5.50 -4.10 18.81
CA ARG A 349 -6.94 -4.26 18.55
C ARG A 349 -7.73 -4.12 19.85
N ASP A 350 -7.31 -4.83 20.88
CA ASP A 350 -7.99 -4.81 22.18
C ASP A 350 -7.92 -3.43 22.84
N ALA A 351 -6.84 -2.67 22.59
CA ALA A 351 -6.74 -1.29 23.01
C ALA A 351 -7.71 -0.35 22.28
N ILE A 352 -7.98 -0.57 20.98
CA ILE A 352 -9.00 0.16 20.23
C ILE A 352 -10.41 -0.15 20.76
N LEU A 353 -10.71 -1.42 21.05
CA LEU A 353 -11.96 -1.81 21.71
C LEU A 353 -12.10 -1.17 23.09
N ALA A 354 -11.01 -1.13 23.88
CA ALA A 354 -11.00 -0.45 25.17
C ALA A 354 -11.21 1.06 25.03
N ALA A 355 -10.67 1.69 23.99
CA ALA A 355 -10.92 3.09 23.66
C ALA A 355 -12.40 3.33 23.34
N ASP A 356 -13.06 2.40 22.65
CA ASP A 356 -14.49 2.49 22.37
C ASP A 356 -15.35 2.34 23.62
N VAL A 357 -14.99 1.44 24.52
CA VAL A 357 -15.63 1.33 25.84
C VAL A 357 -15.48 2.62 26.63
N ALA A 358 -14.29 3.22 26.64
CA ALA A 358 -14.00 4.43 27.41
C ALA A 358 -14.75 5.67 26.90
N ASN A 359 -14.86 5.82 25.58
CA ASN A 359 -15.35 7.04 24.96
C ASN A 359 -16.79 6.94 24.44
N ASN A 360 -17.21 5.74 24.04
CA ASN A 360 -18.50 5.49 23.40
C ASN A 360 -19.31 4.38 24.09
N ALA A 361 -18.90 3.94 25.29
CA ALA A 361 -19.55 2.88 26.05
C ALA A 361 -19.68 1.55 25.28
N GLY A 362 -18.74 1.25 24.37
CA GLY A 362 -18.72 0.01 23.59
C GLY A 362 -19.75 0.01 22.45
N ALA A 363 -20.27 1.18 22.07
CA ALA A 363 -21.30 1.28 21.05
C ALA A 363 -20.85 0.73 19.69
N ASN A 364 -19.56 0.69 19.41
CA ASN A 364 -18.99 0.34 18.10
C ASN A 364 -18.30 -1.03 18.07
N GLU A 365 -18.47 -1.85 19.11
CA GLU A 365 -17.86 -3.17 19.18
C GLU A 365 -18.16 -4.03 17.94
N CYS A 366 -19.38 -3.93 17.38
CA CYS A 366 -19.74 -4.67 16.18
C CYS A 366 -18.87 -4.27 14.97
N GLU A 367 -18.75 -2.98 14.70
CA GLU A 367 -18.03 -2.42 13.55
C GLU A 367 -16.54 -2.74 13.64
N ILE A 368 -15.98 -2.61 14.84
CA ILE A 368 -14.58 -2.89 15.13
C ILE A 368 -14.30 -4.39 14.97
N TRP A 369 -15.09 -5.26 15.60
CA TRP A 369 -14.87 -6.70 15.50
C TRP A 369 -15.02 -7.23 14.08
N ASN A 370 -16.03 -6.78 13.33
CA ASN A 370 -16.21 -7.20 11.94
C ASN A 370 -15.03 -6.75 11.05
N ALA A 371 -14.47 -5.56 11.28
CA ALA A 371 -13.30 -5.09 10.54
C ALA A 371 -12.07 -5.98 10.77
N PHE A 372 -11.71 -6.21 12.02
CA PHE A 372 -10.54 -7.02 12.37
C PHE A 372 -10.73 -8.50 12.01
N ALA A 373 -11.92 -9.07 12.27
CA ALA A 373 -12.22 -10.45 11.93
C ALA A 373 -12.20 -10.69 10.41
N LYS A 374 -12.64 -9.72 9.58
CA LYS A 374 -12.59 -9.84 8.11
C LYS A 374 -11.17 -10.10 7.58
N ARG A 375 -10.15 -9.61 8.27
CA ARG A 375 -8.73 -9.79 7.91
C ARG A 375 -7.97 -10.71 8.86
N GLY A 376 -8.66 -11.62 9.55
CA GLY A 376 -8.01 -12.69 10.31
C GLY A 376 -7.55 -12.32 11.73
N LEU A 377 -7.86 -11.11 12.22
CA LEU A 377 -7.59 -10.70 13.61
C LEU A 377 -8.86 -10.77 14.48
N GLY A 378 -9.67 -11.81 14.26
CA GLY A 378 -10.93 -12.09 14.96
C GLY A 378 -10.77 -12.57 16.40
N PHE A 379 -11.88 -12.93 17.03
CA PHE A 379 -11.96 -13.15 18.48
C PHE A 379 -10.99 -14.20 19.00
N SER A 380 -10.84 -15.32 18.28
CA SER A 380 -9.94 -16.40 18.68
C SER A 380 -8.52 -16.30 18.10
N ALA A 381 -8.18 -15.20 17.42
CA ALA A 381 -6.84 -14.99 16.87
C ALA A 381 -5.81 -14.87 18.00
N THR A 382 -4.60 -15.39 17.78
CA THR A 382 -3.52 -15.33 18.77
C THR A 382 -2.25 -14.78 18.14
N ALA A 383 -1.60 -13.86 18.82
CA ALA A 383 -0.35 -13.25 18.36
C ALA A 383 0.92 -14.09 18.58
N GLY A 384 0.84 -15.20 19.32
CA GLY A 384 2.04 -15.92 19.71
C GLY A 384 2.95 -15.05 20.60
N GLY A 385 4.12 -14.67 20.10
CA GLY A 385 5.09 -13.79 20.74
C GLY A 385 5.05 -12.35 20.21
N THR A 386 6.23 -11.72 20.08
CA THR A 386 6.42 -10.40 19.44
C THR A 386 7.18 -10.51 18.11
N GLY A 387 7.36 -11.76 17.65
CA GLY A 387 7.99 -12.13 16.40
C GLY A 387 7.03 -11.99 15.21
N VAL A 388 7.34 -12.65 14.10
CA VAL A 388 6.36 -12.91 13.05
C VAL A 388 6.43 -14.37 12.63
N GLY A 389 5.31 -14.95 12.21
CA GLY A 389 5.18 -16.33 11.75
C GLY A 389 4.80 -17.35 12.84
N ASP A 390 4.44 -16.89 14.05
CA ASP A 390 3.91 -17.72 15.14
C ASP A 390 2.45 -17.39 15.51
N GLU A 391 1.82 -16.52 14.73
CA GLU A 391 0.44 -16.10 14.88
C GLU A 391 -0.53 -17.15 14.36
N THR A 392 -1.75 -17.12 14.89
CA THR A 392 -2.87 -17.90 14.37
C THR A 392 -4.01 -16.94 14.08
N GLU A 393 -4.35 -16.81 12.80
CA GLU A 393 -5.49 -16.01 12.39
C GLU A 393 -6.83 -16.66 12.76
N ALA A 394 -7.83 -15.82 12.96
CA ALA A 394 -9.21 -16.25 13.14
C ALA A 394 -10.17 -15.22 12.55
N PHE A 395 -11.30 -15.69 12.05
CA PHE A 395 -12.33 -14.87 11.42
C PHE A 395 -13.64 -14.86 12.23
N ASP A 396 -13.63 -15.46 13.42
CA ASP A 396 -14.80 -15.52 14.28
C ASP A 396 -15.02 -14.21 15.05
N LEU A 397 -16.28 -13.95 15.39
CA LEU A 397 -16.69 -12.81 16.22
C LEU A 397 -16.93 -13.29 17.66
N PRO A 398 -16.79 -12.40 18.66
CA PRO A 398 -17.12 -12.75 20.04
C PRO A 398 -18.58 -13.20 20.17
N PRO A 399 -18.90 -14.11 21.09
CA PRO A 399 -20.29 -14.52 21.33
C PRO A 399 -21.20 -13.32 21.61
N GLY A 400 -22.24 -13.15 20.79
CA GLY A 400 -23.22 -12.08 20.91
C GLY A 400 -22.96 -10.86 20.02
N VAL A 401 -21.79 -10.77 19.37
CA VAL A 401 -21.54 -9.76 18.33
C VAL A 401 -22.08 -10.26 16.98
N PRO A 402 -22.99 -9.51 16.32
CA PRO A 402 -23.53 -9.94 15.04
C PRO A 402 -22.54 -9.69 13.88
N SER A 403 -22.65 -10.50 12.83
CA SER A 403 -21.87 -10.31 11.59
C SER A 403 -22.41 -9.21 10.68
N VAL A 404 -23.57 -8.64 11.03
CA VAL A 404 -24.16 -7.47 10.39
C VAL A 404 -24.50 -6.49 11.49
N CYS A 405 -23.84 -5.34 11.47
CA CYS A 405 -24.08 -4.30 12.46
C CYS A 405 -25.38 -3.59 12.14
N THR A 406 -26.18 -3.30 13.17
CA THR A 406 -27.45 -2.60 13.00
C THR A 406 -27.15 -1.18 12.51
N ALA A 407 -27.56 -0.87 11.28
CA ALA A 407 -27.57 0.51 10.82
C ALA A 407 -28.51 1.31 11.71
N ILE A 408 -28.06 2.46 12.23
CA ILE A 408 -28.97 3.43 12.82
C ILE A 408 -29.75 4.04 11.65
N PHE A 409 -30.89 3.45 11.31
CA PHE A 409 -31.84 4.12 10.44
C PHE A 409 -32.36 5.34 11.20
N SER A 410 -31.84 6.53 10.89
CA SER A 410 -32.57 7.77 11.18
C SER A 410 -33.68 7.92 10.14
N ASP A 411 -34.66 7.02 10.13
CA ASP A 411 -35.93 7.43 9.56
C ASP A 411 -36.51 8.50 10.51
N GLY A 412 -37.13 9.55 9.98
CA GLY A 412 -37.59 10.69 10.79
C GLY A 412 -38.71 10.37 11.79
N PHE A 413 -38.92 9.10 12.16
CA PHE A 413 -39.98 8.63 13.03
C PHE A 413 -39.86 9.16 14.46
N GLU A 414 -38.65 9.49 14.92
CA GLU A 414 -38.40 10.02 16.27
C GLU A 414 -38.82 11.49 16.45
N SER A 415 -39.22 12.19 15.37
CA SER A 415 -39.67 13.60 15.45
C SER A 415 -41.18 13.77 15.64
N GLY A 416 -41.97 12.69 15.62
CA GLY A 416 -43.41 12.74 15.92
C GLY A 416 -44.26 13.61 14.97
N ASP A 417 -43.72 14.08 13.84
CA ASP A 417 -44.47 14.89 12.88
C ASP A 417 -45.34 14.00 11.98
N THR A 418 -46.59 13.81 12.41
CA THR A 418 -47.64 13.11 11.64
C THR A 418 -48.46 14.05 10.74
N SER A 419 -48.06 15.32 10.59
CA SER A 419 -48.88 16.33 9.90
C SER A 419 -49.04 16.13 8.39
N ALA A 420 -48.26 15.22 7.77
CA ALA A 420 -48.25 15.02 6.33
C ALA A 420 -49.11 13.85 5.81
N TRP A 421 -49.79 13.07 6.68
CA TRP A 421 -50.51 11.87 6.23
C TRP A 421 -52.02 11.95 6.49
N SER A 422 -52.79 12.33 5.47
CA SER A 422 -54.23 12.03 5.40
C SER A 422 -54.47 10.94 4.36
N ALA A 423 -54.72 9.70 4.81
CA ALA A 423 -55.22 8.64 3.94
C ALA A 423 -56.74 8.78 3.80
N THR A 424 -57.21 9.11 2.61
CA THR A 424 -58.65 9.00 2.27
C THR A 424 -58.87 7.63 1.67
N ILE A 425 -59.61 6.77 2.36
CA ILE A 425 -60.00 5.45 1.85
C ILE A 425 -61.31 5.61 1.05
N PRO A 426 -61.43 5.03 -0.17
CA PRO A 426 -62.65 5.12 -1.00
C PRO A 426 -63.88 4.47 -0.39
#